data_AF-A0A849MBB3-F1
#
_entry.id   AF-A0A849MBB3-F1
#
_cell.length_a   1.000
_cell.length_b   1.000
_cell.length_c   1.000
_cell.angle_alpha   90.00
_cell.angle_beta   90.00
_cell.angle_gamma   90.00
#
_symmetry.space_group_name_H-M   'P 1'
#
loop_
_entity.id
_entity.type
_entity.pdbx_description
1 polymer ?
#
loop_
_entity_poly.entity_id
_entity_poly.type
_entity_poly.pdbx_seq_one_letter_code
_entity_poly.pdbx_strand_id
1 'polypeptide(L)'
;MKRIYKSLANSLVAKYDQLFKYSIGLFVVLSGFLLSSCDYKPPSMGLQYEVFVFADSLLWLDIKDDVEETFNAFVNTPRLERSFYLSWRPLTELNNLKRRKNLFFIGTTEPGEVNDYLKQSIPPQFLQDVKDDKSFYFFKDDLFASGQFSLFMLGRDKASFKKNYSELKGALFKQFNAKYFARLKKEMYELEEQKDQEEYLENNFGYGVRVQHDYFVAHQNPDENYVWLRRMDPDRWLSIWRVDGDESIITQDSLITLRNRMTTKYYSGDVVVANETNLEIVSFQDRPTYKMTGTWRNDSLVVGGPFRTYIVENKEENAYYLVDIAVMAPTKNKKPYLDQLEVIASTFNFSKKDNNQN
;
A
#
# COMPACT_ATOMS: atom_id res chain seq x y z
N MET A 1 -32.81 52.33 57.45
CA MET A 1 -32.78 52.31 55.97
C MET A 1 -31.40 52.55 55.34
N LYS A 2 -30.66 53.62 55.65
CA LYS A 2 -29.33 53.91 55.03
C LYS A 2 -28.27 52.79 55.18
N ARG A 3 -28.29 52.03 56.28
CA ARG A 3 -27.31 50.94 56.54
C ARG A 3 -27.54 49.69 55.67
N ILE A 4 -28.79 49.40 55.33
CA ILE A 4 -29.18 48.24 54.52
C ILE A 4 -28.84 48.47 53.04
N TYR A 5 -29.07 49.69 52.53
CA TYR A 5 -28.71 50.06 51.16
C TYR A 5 -27.20 50.00 50.90
N LYS A 6 -26.37 50.44 51.86
CA LYS A 6 -24.90 50.40 51.72
C LYS A 6 -24.35 48.97 51.72
N SER A 7 -24.97 48.07 52.49
CA SER A 7 -24.61 46.64 52.52
C SER A 7 -24.96 45.93 51.21
N LEU A 8 -26.15 46.19 50.65
CA LEU A 8 -26.58 45.62 49.37
C LEU A 8 -25.70 46.11 48.21
N ALA A 9 -25.40 47.41 48.15
CA ALA A 9 -24.55 47.99 47.12
C ALA A 9 -23.13 47.41 47.13
N ASN A 10 -22.51 47.27 48.31
CA ASN A 10 -21.17 46.66 48.42
C ASN A 10 -21.17 45.17 48.04
N SER A 11 -22.24 44.43 48.33
CA SER A 11 -22.36 43.01 47.92
C SER A 11 -22.49 42.84 46.41
N LEU A 12 -23.19 43.77 45.75
CA LEU A 12 -23.37 43.78 44.29
C LEU A 12 -22.07 44.13 43.57
N VAL A 13 -21.32 45.13 44.06
CA VAL A 13 -20.01 45.50 43.51
C VAL A 13 -19.00 44.36 43.66
N ALA A 14 -18.95 43.71 44.82
CA ALA A 14 -18.07 42.56 45.05
C ALA A 14 -18.40 41.37 44.12
N LYS A 15 -19.69 41.10 43.88
CA LYS A 15 -20.13 40.06 42.92
C LYS A 15 -19.74 40.40 41.48
N TYR A 16 -19.86 41.67 41.08
CA TYR A 16 -19.47 42.13 39.75
C TYR A 16 -17.96 42.04 39.53
N ASP A 17 -17.14 42.44 40.50
CA ASP A 17 -15.67 42.32 40.42
C ASP A 17 -15.22 40.86 40.37
N GLN A 18 -15.90 39.96 41.10
CA GLN A 18 -15.61 38.54 41.05
C GLN A 18 -15.96 37.95 39.68
N LEU A 19 -17.14 38.28 39.13
CA LEU A 19 -17.56 37.86 37.79
C LEU A 19 -16.65 38.42 36.68
N PHE A 20 -16.16 39.65 36.83
CA PHE A 20 -15.22 40.28 35.89
C PHE A 20 -13.82 39.65 35.94
N LYS A 21 -13.34 39.25 37.13
CA LYS A 21 -12.09 38.49 37.28
C LYS A 21 -12.21 37.07 36.71
N TYR A 22 -13.36 36.41 36.87
CA TYR A 22 -13.62 35.12 36.25
C TYR A 22 -13.74 35.22 34.72
N SER A 23 -14.35 36.28 34.17
CA SER A 23 -14.45 36.44 32.72
C SER A 23 -13.09 36.76 32.06
N ILE A 24 -12.22 37.55 32.70
CA ILE A 24 -10.85 37.79 32.23
C ILE A 24 -9.99 36.52 32.38
N GLY A 25 -10.11 35.79 33.50
CA GLY A 25 -9.41 34.52 33.69
C GLY A 25 -9.83 33.44 32.68
N LEU A 26 -11.12 33.38 32.33
CA LEU A 26 -11.63 32.46 31.30
C LEU A 26 -11.13 32.85 29.90
N PHE A 27 -11.01 34.15 29.60
CA PHE A 27 -10.49 34.62 28.32
C PHE A 27 -8.99 34.32 28.14
N VAL A 28 -8.20 34.43 29.22
CA VAL A 28 -6.76 34.11 29.21
C VAL A 28 -6.51 32.59 29.11
N VAL A 29 -7.37 31.76 29.71
CA VAL A 29 -7.30 30.29 29.57
C VAL A 29 -7.81 29.81 28.21
N LEU A 30 -8.82 30.46 27.61
CA LEU A 30 -9.27 30.15 26.24
C LEU A 30 -8.25 30.61 25.18
N SER A 31 -7.58 31.75 25.40
CA SER A 31 -6.51 32.21 24.49
C SER A 31 -5.22 31.40 24.64
N GLY A 32 -4.99 30.78 25.80
CA GLY A 32 -3.86 29.90 26.06
C GLY A 32 -3.95 28.51 25.41
N PHE A 33 -5.15 28.07 25.00
CA PHE A 33 -5.38 26.78 24.35
C PHE A 33 -5.33 26.83 22.81
N LEU A 34 -5.19 28.01 22.20
CA LEU A 34 -5.19 28.19 20.73
C LEU A 34 -3.79 28.35 20.11
N LEU A 35 -2.72 28.21 20.90
CA LEU A 35 -1.33 28.29 20.41
C LEU A 35 -0.57 26.97 20.51
N SER A 36 -1.28 25.84 20.50
CA SER A 36 -0.69 24.61 20.00
C SER A 36 -0.81 24.66 18.48
N SER A 37 0.21 25.17 17.80
CA SER A 37 0.37 24.99 16.35
C SER A 37 0.54 23.50 16.07
N CYS A 38 -0.58 22.79 16.06
CA CYS A 38 -0.65 21.44 15.51
C CYS A 38 -0.30 21.62 14.03
N ASP A 39 0.89 21.15 13.65
CA ASP A 39 1.46 21.28 12.32
C ASP A 39 0.63 20.42 11.34
N TYR A 40 -0.59 20.90 11.05
CA TYR A 40 -1.60 20.17 10.30
C TYR A 40 -1.17 20.15 8.84
N LYS A 41 -0.86 18.94 8.35
CA LYS A 41 -0.55 18.72 6.95
C LYS A 41 -1.80 18.21 6.23
N PRO A 42 -2.18 18.80 5.09
CA PRO A 42 -3.31 18.31 4.32
C PRO A 42 -3.03 16.88 3.83
N PRO A 43 -4.07 16.07 3.53
CA PRO A 43 -3.86 14.73 3.00
C PRO A 43 -3.19 14.77 1.62
N SER A 44 -2.33 13.78 1.37
CA SER A 44 -1.70 13.54 0.08
C SER A 44 -2.72 13.05 -0.97
N MET A 45 -2.43 13.27 -2.24
CA MET A 45 -3.33 13.04 -3.38
C MET A 45 -2.61 12.38 -4.55
N GLY A 46 -3.39 11.88 -5.52
CA GLY A 46 -2.89 11.23 -6.72
C GLY A 46 -2.75 9.71 -6.59
N LEU A 47 -2.20 9.08 -7.63
CA LEU A 47 -2.05 7.63 -7.70
C LEU A 47 -0.98 7.16 -6.72
N GLN A 48 -1.26 6.07 -6.00
CA GLN A 48 -0.31 5.53 -5.01
C GLN A 48 0.96 4.93 -5.65
N TYR A 49 0.89 4.56 -6.94
CA TYR A 49 1.95 3.95 -7.73
C TYR A 49 2.58 4.91 -8.75
N GLU A 50 2.39 6.23 -8.59
CA GLU A 50 3.11 7.26 -9.35
C GLU A 50 4.16 7.93 -8.45
N VAL A 51 5.37 8.15 -8.96
CA VAL A 51 6.49 8.79 -8.28
C VAL A 51 6.94 10.03 -9.05
N PHE A 52 6.84 11.21 -8.44
CA PHE A 52 7.31 12.45 -9.05
C PHE A 52 8.78 12.65 -8.77
N VAL A 53 9.59 12.74 -9.81
CA VAL A 53 11.04 12.86 -9.71
C VAL A 53 11.46 14.31 -9.95
N PHE A 54 12.24 14.88 -9.02
CA PHE A 54 12.85 16.19 -9.16
C PHE A 54 14.36 16.03 -9.21
N ALA A 55 14.95 16.39 -10.34
CA ALA A 55 16.38 16.32 -10.60
C ALA A 55 16.73 17.39 -11.63
N ASP A 56 17.94 17.95 -11.57
CA ASP A 56 18.42 18.86 -12.61
C ASP A 56 18.38 18.15 -13.98
N SER A 57 17.96 18.86 -15.03
CA SER A 57 17.57 18.23 -16.31
C SER A 57 18.70 17.43 -16.97
N LEU A 58 19.93 17.93 -16.93
CA LEU A 58 21.11 17.23 -17.45
C LEU A 58 21.46 15.99 -16.63
N LEU A 59 21.36 16.09 -15.29
CA LEU A 59 21.55 14.93 -14.42
C LEU A 59 20.49 13.87 -14.71
N TRP A 60 19.22 14.26 -14.82
CA TRP A 60 18.14 13.34 -15.14
C TRP A 60 18.35 12.62 -16.46
N LEU A 61 18.71 13.35 -17.53
CA LEU A 61 18.99 12.77 -18.84
C LEU A 61 20.02 11.64 -18.77
N ASP A 62 21.04 11.80 -17.91
CA ASP A 62 22.11 10.82 -17.76
C ASP A 62 21.76 9.60 -16.90
N ILE A 63 20.85 9.74 -15.92
CA ILE A 63 20.52 8.68 -14.95
C ILE A 63 19.15 8.05 -15.18
N LYS A 64 18.33 8.61 -16.07
CA LYS A 64 16.92 8.26 -16.25
C LYS A 64 16.73 6.75 -16.40
N ASP A 65 17.49 6.12 -17.29
CA ASP A 65 17.31 4.70 -17.62
C ASP A 65 17.65 3.81 -16.42
N ASP A 66 18.73 4.13 -15.68
CA ASP A 66 19.12 3.42 -14.45
C ASP A 66 18.00 3.48 -13.41
N VAL A 67 17.42 4.66 -13.22
CA VAL A 67 16.36 4.89 -12.24
C VAL A 67 15.05 4.24 -12.67
N GLU A 68 14.66 4.43 -13.93
CA GLU A 68 13.44 3.89 -14.50
C GLU A 68 13.43 2.36 -14.52
N GLU A 69 14.55 1.70 -14.84
CA GLU A 69 14.67 0.23 -14.83
C GLU A 69 14.22 -0.37 -13.49
N THR A 70 14.58 0.29 -12.39
CA THR A 70 14.28 -0.20 -11.03
C THR A 70 12.79 -0.14 -10.72
N PHE A 71 12.16 0.99 -11.04
CA PHE A 71 10.78 1.27 -10.62
C PHE A 71 9.75 0.80 -11.64
N ASN A 72 10.14 0.65 -12.91
CA ASN A 72 9.28 0.20 -13.98
C ASN A 72 9.20 -1.32 -14.10
N ALA A 73 9.70 -2.08 -13.11
CA ALA A 73 9.59 -3.54 -13.08
C ALA A 73 8.17 -3.99 -13.46
N PHE A 74 8.06 -4.85 -14.48
CA PHE A 74 6.77 -5.18 -15.06
C PHE A 74 5.97 -6.13 -14.17
N VAL A 75 4.68 -5.84 -14.03
CA VAL A 75 3.68 -6.74 -13.48
C VAL A 75 3.06 -7.52 -14.62
N ASN A 76 3.20 -8.84 -14.55
CA ASN A 76 2.67 -9.74 -15.55
C ASN A 76 1.14 -9.67 -15.58
N THR A 77 0.63 -9.13 -16.67
CA THR A 77 -0.77 -8.85 -16.98
C THR A 77 -0.88 -8.99 -18.50
N PRO A 78 -2.08 -9.25 -19.07
CA PRO A 78 -2.22 -9.46 -20.52
C PRO A 78 -1.61 -8.32 -21.37
N ARG A 79 -1.59 -7.11 -20.82
CA ARG A 79 -0.76 -6.01 -21.32
C ARG A 79 0.14 -5.56 -20.18
N LEU A 80 1.44 -5.84 -20.26
CA LEU A 80 2.41 -5.50 -19.22
C LEU A 80 2.20 -4.10 -18.62
N GLU A 81 2.07 -4.06 -17.30
CA GLU A 81 1.90 -2.84 -16.50
C GLU A 81 3.14 -2.60 -15.65
N ARG A 82 3.44 -1.34 -15.33
CA ARG A 82 4.63 -1.00 -14.52
C ARG A 82 4.32 -1.07 -13.04
N SER A 83 5.32 -1.46 -12.23
CA SER A 83 5.22 -1.43 -10.77
C SER A 83 4.95 -0.02 -10.24
N PHE A 84 5.75 0.94 -10.69
CA PHE A 84 5.55 2.37 -10.50
C PHE A 84 5.70 3.12 -11.82
N TYR A 85 5.05 4.27 -11.95
CA TYR A 85 5.29 5.22 -13.04
C TYR A 85 6.10 6.40 -12.51
N LEU A 86 7.23 6.69 -13.15
CA LEU A 86 8.07 7.84 -12.81
C LEU A 86 7.70 9.03 -13.70
N SER A 87 7.45 10.17 -13.06
CA SER A 87 7.09 11.43 -13.70
C SER A 87 8.14 12.49 -13.33
N TRP A 88 9.20 12.64 -14.13
CA TRP A 88 10.17 13.72 -13.93
C TRP A 88 9.53 15.10 -14.17
N ARG A 89 9.86 16.05 -13.29
CA ARG A 89 9.40 17.44 -13.32
C ARG A 89 10.50 18.40 -12.90
N PRO A 90 10.58 19.60 -13.51
CA PRO A 90 11.48 20.65 -13.04
C PRO A 90 11.08 21.11 -11.63
N LEU A 91 12.03 21.68 -10.88
CA LEU A 91 11.78 22.15 -9.51
C LEU A 91 10.67 23.19 -9.43
N THR A 92 10.50 24.01 -10.47
CA THR A 92 9.46 25.03 -10.58
C THR A 92 8.03 24.45 -10.43
N GLU A 93 7.82 23.17 -10.74
CA GLU A 93 6.54 22.49 -10.55
C GLU A 93 6.32 21.93 -9.15
N LEU A 94 7.34 21.93 -8.28
CA LEU A 94 7.27 21.33 -6.94
C LEU A 94 6.07 21.87 -6.17
N ASN A 95 5.81 23.18 -6.19
CA ASN A 95 4.67 23.78 -5.47
C ASN A 95 3.32 23.16 -5.84
N ASN A 96 3.11 22.79 -7.11
CA ASN A 96 1.88 22.17 -7.59
C ASN A 96 1.81 20.66 -7.24
N LEU A 97 2.96 20.05 -6.97
CA LEU A 97 3.12 18.61 -6.77
C LEU A 97 3.45 18.24 -5.33
N LYS A 98 3.62 19.21 -4.43
CA LYS A 98 3.92 19.02 -3.01
C LYS A 98 2.99 18.05 -2.30
N ARG A 99 1.72 17.96 -2.74
CA ARG A 99 0.73 17.06 -2.14
C ARG A 99 0.70 15.66 -2.75
N ARG A 100 1.57 15.33 -3.71
CA ARG A 100 1.58 14.00 -4.33
C ARG A 100 2.05 12.93 -3.36
N LYS A 101 1.46 11.74 -3.45
CA LYS A 101 1.73 10.61 -2.55
C LYS A 101 3.20 10.18 -2.48
N ASN A 102 3.95 10.33 -3.58
CA ASN A 102 5.36 9.93 -3.65
C ASN A 102 6.20 11.01 -4.33
N LEU A 103 7.27 11.45 -3.67
CA LEU A 103 8.26 12.37 -4.23
C LEU A 103 9.63 11.73 -4.19
N PHE A 104 10.43 11.94 -5.23
CA PHE A 104 11.82 11.50 -5.27
C PHE A 104 12.70 12.65 -5.73
N PHE A 105 13.50 13.18 -4.83
CA PHE A 105 14.49 14.21 -5.13
C PHE A 105 15.85 13.57 -5.35
N ILE A 106 16.45 13.86 -6.50
CA ILE A 106 17.76 13.37 -6.89
C ILE A 106 18.68 14.57 -7.14
N GLY A 107 19.89 14.52 -6.58
CA GLY A 107 20.87 15.57 -6.81
C GLY A 107 22.32 15.13 -6.66
N THR A 108 23.22 16.08 -6.86
CA THR A 108 24.65 15.97 -6.59
C THR A 108 25.15 17.15 -5.75
N THR A 109 26.44 17.19 -5.39
CA THR A 109 27.02 18.37 -4.73
C THR A 109 27.37 19.50 -5.69
N GLU A 110 27.28 19.26 -7.00
CA GLU A 110 27.55 20.22 -8.07
C GLU A 110 26.49 21.35 -8.08
N PRO A 111 26.77 22.50 -8.72
CA PRO A 111 25.76 23.55 -8.91
C PRO A 111 24.57 23.08 -9.75
N GLY A 112 23.37 23.56 -9.42
CA GLY A 112 22.13 23.17 -10.11
C GLY A 112 20.91 23.64 -9.32
N GLU A 113 19.79 23.90 -9.98
CA GLU A 113 18.60 24.43 -9.33
C GLU A 113 18.05 23.45 -8.29
N VAL A 114 17.96 22.17 -8.65
CA VAL A 114 17.53 21.11 -7.71
C VAL A 114 18.58 20.87 -6.66
N ASN A 115 19.86 20.83 -7.04
CA ASN A 115 20.96 20.64 -6.10
C ASN A 115 21.02 21.73 -5.03
N ASP A 116 20.82 22.99 -5.41
CA ASP A 116 20.86 24.12 -4.48
C ASP A 116 19.64 24.13 -3.56
N TYR A 117 18.46 23.77 -4.07
CA TYR A 117 17.29 23.50 -3.24
C TYR A 117 17.54 22.39 -2.23
N LEU A 118 18.14 21.28 -2.67
CA LEU A 118 18.44 20.14 -1.81
C LEU A 118 19.43 20.51 -0.70
N LYS A 119 20.53 21.20 -1.02
CA LYS A 119 21.52 21.66 -0.03
C LYS A 119 20.91 22.55 1.06
N GLN A 120 19.85 23.29 0.74
CA GLN A 120 19.12 24.13 1.70
C GLN A 120 18.04 23.37 2.48
N SER A 121 17.50 22.28 1.91
CA SER A 121 16.34 21.57 2.45
C SER A 121 16.70 20.34 3.29
N ILE A 122 17.91 19.79 3.12
CA ILE A 122 18.37 18.59 3.83
C ILE A 122 19.21 18.96 5.07
N PRO A 123 19.32 18.07 6.08
CA PRO A 123 20.16 18.31 7.23
C PRO A 123 21.64 18.57 6.84
N PRO A 124 22.31 19.59 7.40
CA PRO A 124 23.72 19.88 7.07
C PRO A 124 24.66 18.69 7.27
N GLN A 125 24.43 17.87 8.30
CA GLN A 125 25.20 16.66 8.57
C GLN A 125 25.11 15.66 7.41
N PHE A 126 23.91 15.45 6.86
CA PHE A 126 23.72 14.54 5.73
C PHE A 126 24.48 15.04 4.49
N LEU A 127 24.48 16.35 4.22
CA LEU A 127 25.28 16.91 3.12
C LEU A 127 26.78 16.68 3.32
N GLN A 128 27.29 16.76 4.56
CA GLN A 128 28.68 16.43 4.86
C GLN A 128 28.96 14.94 4.65
N ASP A 129 28.06 14.07 5.11
CA ASP A 129 28.20 12.63 4.94
C ASP A 129 28.18 12.21 3.46
N VAL A 130 27.43 12.91 2.60
CA VAL A 130 27.46 12.72 1.13
C VAL A 130 28.84 13.07 0.56
N LYS A 131 29.46 14.17 1.03
CA LYS A 131 30.81 14.58 0.58
C LYS A 131 31.89 13.58 1.03
N ASP A 132 31.71 13.01 2.22
CA ASP A 132 32.60 12.03 2.84
C ASP A 132 32.34 10.58 2.36
N ASP A 133 31.40 10.35 1.44
CA ASP A 133 31.00 9.03 0.92
C ASP A 133 30.46 8.07 2.01
N LYS A 134 29.74 8.61 3.00
CA LYS A 134 29.18 7.86 4.15
C LYS A 134 27.66 7.66 4.10
N SER A 135 26.92 8.56 3.47
CA SER A 135 25.46 8.48 3.37
C SER A 135 24.98 9.08 2.06
N PHE A 136 23.96 8.47 1.46
CA PHE A 136 23.55 8.79 0.08
C PHE A 136 22.07 9.05 -0.07
N TYR A 137 21.26 8.56 0.87
CA TYR A 137 19.83 8.73 0.80
C TYR A 137 19.21 8.77 2.19
N PHE A 138 18.01 9.33 2.27
CA PHE A 138 17.11 9.15 3.40
C PHE A 138 15.66 9.25 2.94
N PHE A 139 14.76 8.66 3.72
CA PHE A 139 13.33 8.80 3.52
C PHE A 139 12.75 9.82 4.49
N LYS A 140 11.70 10.51 4.04
CA LYS A 140 10.90 11.41 4.87
C LYS A 140 9.42 11.12 4.65
N ASP A 141 8.76 10.67 5.72
CA ASP A 141 7.31 10.62 5.77
C ASP A 141 6.74 12.03 5.97
N ASP A 142 5.57 12.25 5.38
CA ASP A 142 4.75 13.43 5.57
C ASP A 142 5.52 14.75 5.38
N LEU A 143 6.34 14.85 4.33
CA LEU A 143 7.16 16.03 4.08
C LEU A 143 6.30 17.30 3.99
N PHE A 144 5.32 17.32 3.07
CA PHE A 144 4.39 18.43 2.87
C PHE A 144 2.92 18.06 3.12
N ALA A 145 2.57 16.77 3.06
CA ALA A 145 1.20 16.28 3.13
C ALA A 145 1.14 14.96 3.90
N SER A 146 0.05 14.68 4.61
CA SER A 146 -0.12 13.42 5.36
C SER A 146 -0.29 12.21 4.42
N GLY A 147 0.34 11.09 4.75
CA GLY A 147 0.41 9.88 3.93
C GLY A 147 1.42 9.98 2.77
N GLN A 148 2.30 10.98 2.77
CA GLN A 148 3.31 11.16 1.73
C GLN A 148 4.59 10.39 2.06
N PHE A 149 5.22 9.83 1.03
CA PHE A 149 6.53 9.20 1.13
C PHE A 149 7.52 9.91 0.22
N SER A 150 8.56 10.53 0.78
CA SER A 150 9.60 11.24 0.03
C SER A 150 10.94 10.56 0.17
N LEU A 151 11.62 10.34 -0.96
CA LEU A 151 13.01 9.89 -1.02
C LEU A 151 13.89 11.07 -1.42
N PHE A 152 14.96 11.28 -0.68
CA PHE A 152 16.06 12.15 -1.05
C PHE A 152 17.27 11.28 -1.33
N MET A 153 17.89 11.42 -2.51
CA MET A 153 19.13 10.72 -2.84
C MET A 153 20.13 11.65 -3.50
N LEU A 154 21.31 11.76 -2.91
CA LEU A 154 22.38 12.63 -3.37
C LEU A 154 23.67 11.83 -3.57
N GLY A 155 24.37 12.13 -4.66
CA GLY A 155 25.76 11.71 -4.85
C GLY A 155 26.72 12.87 -4.62
N ARG A 156 27.99 12.59 -4.32
CA ARG A 156 29.04 13.62 -4.37
C ARG A 156 29.10 14.22 -5.78
N ASP A 157 29.16 13.35 -6.77
CA ASP A 157 29.15 13.63 -8.19
C ASP A 157 28.24 12.60 -8.91
N LYS A 158 28.07 12.75 -10.22
CA LYS A 158 27.26 11.85 -11.03
C LYS A 158 27.71 10.39 -10.96
N ALA A 159 29.02 10.13 -10.99
CA ALA A 159 29.57 8.78 -10.97
C ALA A 159 29.25 8.09 -9.64
N SER A 160 29.42 8.82 -8.54
CA SER A 160 29.11 8.38 -7.18
C SER A 160 27.61 8.09 -7.04
N PHE A 161 26.74 8.97 -7.58
CA PHE A 161 25.29 8.72 -7.59
C PHE A 161 24.96 7.40 -8.28
N LYS A 162 25.44 7.17 -9.51
CA LYS A 162 25.15 5.94 -10.28
C LYS A 162 25.59 4.68 -9.55
N LYS A 163 26.81 4.69 -9.00
CA LYS A 163 27.34 3.58 -8.20
C LYS A 163 26.40 3.27 -7.02
N ASN A 164 26.12 4.28 -6.19
CA ASN A 164 25.34 4.09 -4.97
C ASN A 164 23.88 3.73 -5.29
N TYR A 165 23.31 4.30 -6.35
CA TYR A 165 21.97 3.92 -6.83
C TYR A 165 21.92 2.46 -7.24
N SER A 166 22.89 1.98 -8.03
CA SER A 166 22.97 0.58 -8.45
C SER A 166 23.02 -0.38 -7.26
N GLU A 167 23.78 -0.06 -6.22
CA GLU A 167 23.89 -0.86 -5.00
C GLU A 167 22.60 -0.85 -4.15
N LEU A 168 21.86 0.27 -4.15
CA LEU A 168 20.71 0.50 -3.27
C LEU A 168 19.35 0.27 -3.92
N LYS A 169 19.28 0.17 -5.25
CA LYS A 169 18.02 0.22 -6.03
C LYS A 169 16.95 -0.76 -5.54
N GLY A 170 17.35 -2.00 -5.22
CA GLY A 170 16.43 -3.01 -4.69
C GLY A 170 15.85 -2.66 -3.32
N ALA A 171 16.65 -2.10 -2.42
CA ALA A 171 16.20 -1.67 -1.10
C ALA A 171 15.26 -0.45 -1.21
N LEU A 172 15.58 0.52 -2.08
CA LEU A 172 14.74 1.69 -2.32
C LEU A 172 13.36 1.27 -2.87
N PHE A 173 13.34 0.39 -3.88
CA PHE A 173 12.12 -0.16 -4.44
C PHE A 173 11.27 -0.87 -3.38
N LYS A 174 11.89 -1.71 -2.54
CA LYS A 174 11.21 -2.43 -1.45
C LYS A 174 10.51 -1.48 -0.48
N GLN A 175 11.13 -0.35 -0.15
CA GLN A 175 10.54 0.66 0.74
C GLN A 175 9.33 1.36 0.11
N PHE A 176 9.43 1.75 -1.16
CA PHE A 176 8.27 2.29 -1.90
C PHE A 176 7.13 1.29 -1.98
N ASN A 177 7.44 0.02 -2.27
CA ASN A 177 6.44 -1.03 -2.36
C ASN A 177 5.75 -1.28 -1.00
N ALA A 178 6.52 -1.31 0.10
CA ALA A 178 5.97 -1.45 1.44
C ALA A 178 5.03 -0.28 1.80
N LYS A 179 5.43 0.96 1.50
CA LYS A 179 4.58 2.15 1.72
C LYS A 179 3.35 2.19 0.83
N TYR A 180 3.46 1.70 -0.41
CA TYR A 180 2.33 1.51 -1.31
C TYR A 180 1.30 0.55 -0.71
N PHE A 181 1.70 -0.68 -0.36
CA PHE A 181 0.78 -1.68 0.19
C PHE A 181 0.23 -1.30 1.57
N ALA A 182 1.00 -0.63 2.42
CA ALA A 182 0.52 -0.15 3.72
C ALA A 182 -0.61 0.88 3.56
N ARG A 183 -0.46 1.84 2.64
CA ARG A 183 -1.50 2.84 2.34
C ARG A 183 -2.71 2.19 1.68
N LEU A 184 -2.50 1.32 0.70
CA LEU A 184 -3.58 0.59 0.03
C LEU A 184 -4.41 -0.20 1.04
N LYS A 185 -3.77 -0.95 1.94
CA LYS A 185 -4.45 -1.69 3.00
C LYS A 185 -5.24 -0.77 3.94
N LYS A 186 -4.66 0.37 4.35
CA LYS A 186 -5.38 1.34 5.17
C LYS A 186 -6.62 1.87 4.44
N GLU A 187 -6.47 2.37 3.22
CA GLU A 187 -7.57 2.93 2.41
C GLU A 187 -8.68 1.91 2.15
N MET A 188 -8.34 0.63 1.93
CA MET A 188 -9.33 -0.42 1.69
C MET A 188 -10.25 -0.67 2.89
N TYR A 189 -9.72 -0.59 4.10
CA TYR A 189 -10.42 -0.95 5.33
C TYR A 189 -10.76 0.26 6.22
N GLU A 190 -10.57 1.48 5.71
CA GLU A 190 -10.88 2.71 6.45
C GLU A 190 -12.39 2.95 6.56
N LEU A 191 -13.17 2.49 5.57
CA LEU A 191 -14.62 2.64 5.57
C LEU A 191 -15.30 1.55 6.41
N GLU A 192 -15.25 0.30 5.95
CA GLU A 192 -15.98 -0.79 6.56
C GLU A 192 -15.45 -2.17 6.11
N GLU A 193 -15.59 -3.14 7.01
CA GLU A 193 -15.27 -4.56 6.85
C GLU A 193 -16.52 -5.40 7.15
N GLN A 194 -16.65 -6.53 6.46
CA GLN A 194 -17.76 -7.46 6.59
C GLN A 194 -17.46 -8.52 7.66
N LYS A 195 -17.55 -8.13 8.94
CA LYS A 195 -17.20 -9.00 10.07
C LYS A 195 -18.04 -10.27 10.17
N ASP A 196 -19.33 -10.20 9.85
CA ASP A 196 -20.21 -11.38 9.84
C ASP A 196 -19.76 -12.40 8.80
N GLN A 197 -19.33 -11.95 7.62
CA GLN A 197 -18.79 -12.81 6.56
C GLN A 197 -17.42 -13.37 6.96
N GLU A 198 -16.55 -12.57 7.59
CA GLU A 198 -15.26 -13.04 8.11
C GLU A 198 -15.47 -14.18 9.12
N GLU A 199 -16.35 -13.99 10.11
CA GLU A 199 -16.69 -15.01 11.11
C GLU A 199 -17.34 -16.24 10.47
N TYR A 200 -18.21 -16.06 9.48
CA TYR A 200 -18.81 -17.16 8.74
C TYR A 200 -17.74 -18.04 8.06
N LEU A 201 -16.73 -17.43 7.44
CA LEU A 201 -15.65 -18.17 6.78
C LEU A 201 -14.83 -18.97 7.80
N GLU A 202 -14.49 -18.36 8.94
CA GLU A 202 -13.76 -19.03 10.01
C GLU A 202 -14.55 -20.24 10.54
N ASN A 203 -15.85 -20.08 10.82
CA ASN A 203 -16.69 -21.12 11.41
C ASN A 203 -17.01 -22.28 10.46
N ASN A 204 -17.10 -22.03 9.15
CA ASN A 204 -17.55 -23.04 8.18
C ASN A 204 -16.41 -23.65 7.35
N PHE A 205 -15.25 -23.00 7.28
CA PHE A 205 -14.13 -23.43 6.44
C PHE A 205 -12.79 -23.54 7.19
N GLY A 206 -12.72 -23.14 8.47
CA GLY A 206 -11.51 -23.27 9.29
C GLY A 206 -10.38 -22.30 8.92
N TYR A 207 -10.69 -21.25 8.16
CA TYR A 207 -9.76 -20.17 7.83
C TYR A 207 -10.46 -18.81 7.84
N GLY A 208 -9.70 -17.77 8.14
CA GLY A 208 -10.14 -16.38 8.07
C GLY A 208 -9.48 -15.65 6.90
N VAL A 209 -10.23 -14.73 6.28
CA VAL A 209 -9.73 -13.72 5.35
C VAL A 209 -10.55 -12.46 5.57
N ARG A 210 -9.93 -11.29 5.61
CA ARG A 210 -10.66 -10.02 5.78
C ARG A 210 -11.49 -9.74 4.53
N VAL A 211 -12.70 -9.23 4.71
CA VAL A 211 -13.64 -9.00 3.61
C VAL A 211 -14.00 -7.52 3.58
N GLN A 212 -13.57 -6.82 2.52
CA GLN A 212 -13.95 -5.42 2.32
C GLN A 212 -15.48 -5.31 2.11
N HIS A 213 -16.09 -4.21 2.56
CA HIS A 213 -17.56 -4.00 2.55
C HIS A 213 -18.28 -4.23 1.20
N ASP A 214 -17.57 -4.12 0.08
CA ASP A 214 -18.15 -4.21 -1.27
C ASP A 214 -17.84 -5.53 -2.01
N TYR A 215 -17.36 -6.54 -1.28
CA TYR A 215 -17.28 -7.93 -1.76
C TYR A 215 -18.53 -8.71 -1.35
N PHE A 216 -18.89 -9.75 -2.10
CA PHE A 216 -19.94 -10.68 -1.72
C PHE A 216 -19.54 -12.12 -2.05
N VAL A 217 -20.14 -13.09 -1.36
CA VAL A 217 -19.98 -14.51 -1.68
C VAL A 217 -20.78 -14.81 -2.95
N ALA A 218 -20.09 -14.97 -4.08
CA ALA A 218 -20.71 -15.29 -5.37
C ALA A 218 -21.08 -16.78 -5.46
N HIS A 219 -20.25 -17.65 -4.87
CA HIS A 219 -20.51 -19.08 -4.76
C HIS A 219 -19.72 -19.66 -3.59
N GLN A 220 -20.22 -20.75 -3.02
CA GLN A 220 -19.50 -21.50 -1.99
C GLN A 220 -19.94 -22.98 -2.00
N ASN A 221 -19.04 -23.84 -1.58
CA ASN A 221 -19.30 -25.26 -1.33
C ASN A 221 -18.47 -25.72 -0.12
N PRO A 222 -19.06 -25.75 1.09
CA PRO A 222 -18.37 -26.20 2.31
C PRO A 222 -17.79 -27.61 2.22
N ASP A 223 -18.48 -28.54 1.56
CA ASP A 223 -18.02 -29.93 1.41
C ASP A 223 -16.72 -30.02 0.59
N GLU A 224 -16.51 -29.09 -0.34
CA GLU A 224 -15.29 -28.97 -1.15
C GLU A 224 -14.31 -27.92 -0.62
N ASN A 225 -14.61 -27.30 0.54
CA ASN A 225 -13.88 -26.17 1.09
C ASN A 225 -13.68 -25.02 0.06
N TYR A 226 -14.66 -24.80 -0.80
CA TYR A 226 -14.61 -23.80 -1.86
C TYR A 226 -15.38 -22.53 -1.49
N VAL A 227 -14.76 -21.37 -1.63
CA VAL A 227 -15.40 -20.06 -1.50
C VAL A 227 -14.97 -19.18 -2.66
N TRP A 228 -15.91 -18.40 -3.19
CA TRP A 228 -15.68 -17.38 -4.21
C TRP A 228 -16.22 -16.03 -3.77
N LEU A 229 -15.33 -15.13 -3.40
CA LEU A 229 -15.63 -13.73 -3.07
C LEU A 229 -15.42 -12.86 -4.31
N ARG A 230 -16.43 -12.08 -4.68
CA ARG A 230 -16.42 -11.28 -5.90
C ARG A 230 -16.80 -9.84 -5.63
N ARG A 231 -16.23 -8.95 -6.43
CA ARG A 231 -16.60 -7.54 -6.51
C ARG A 231 -16.73 -7.15 -7.96
N MET A 232 -17.79 -6.42 -8.28
CA MET A 232 -18.05 -5.93 -9.64
C MET A 232 -17.49 -4.52 -9.84
N ASP A 233 -17.43 -4.09 -11.11
CA ASP A 233 -17.05 -2.73 -11.55
C ASP A 233 -15.65 -2.22 -11.11
N PRO A 234 -14.56 -2.78 -11.69
CA PRO A 234 -14.54 -3.94 -12.58
C PRO A 234 -14.58 -5.26 -11.80
N ASP A 235 -14.91 -6.31 -12.53
CA ASP A 235 -14.96 -7.66 -12.01
C ASP A 235 -13.59 -8.13 -11.52
N ARG A 236 -13.56 -8.54 -10.26
CA ARG A 236 -12.38 -9.03 -9.58
C ARG A 236 -12.79 -9.93 -8.44
N TRP A 237 -12.00 -10.95 -8.20
CA TRP A 237 -12.38 -11.96 -7.22
C TRP A 237 -11.20 -12.59 -6.52
N LEU A 238 -11.51 -13.12 -5.35
CA LEU A 238 -10.68 -14.02 -4.59
C LEU A 238 -11.46 -15.31 -4.41
N SER A 239 -10.77 -16.43 -4.50
CA SER A 239 -11.32 -17.74 -4.27
C SER A 239 -10.35 -18.58 -3.48
N ILE A 240 -10.90 -19.37 -2.57
CA ILE A 240 -10.14 -20.25 -1.71
C ILE A 240 -10.67 -21.65 -1.92
N TRP A 241 -9.77 -22.60 -2.12
CA TRP A 241 -10.12 -24.01 -2.15
C TRP A 241 -9.02 -24.89 -1.60
N ARG A 242 -9.45 -26.01 -1.00
CA ARG A 242 -8.57 -27.01 -0.40
C ARG A 242 -8.25 -28.12 -1.39
N VAL A 243 -7.03 -28.61 -1.34
CA VAL A 243 -6.60 -29.82 -2.04
C VAL A 243 -5.79 -30.69 -1.08
N ASP A 244 -6.20 -31.94 -0.93
CA ASP A 244 -5.43 -32.94 -0.20
C ASP A 244 -4.21 -33.35 -1.03
N GLY A 245 -3.05 -33.48 -0.38
CA GLY A 245 -1.83 -33.91 -1.05
C GLY A 245 -0.56 -33.46 -0.35
N ASP A 246 0.56 -33.96 -0.84
CA ASP A 246 1.91 -33.56 -0.44
C ASP A 246 2.55 -32.65 -1.51
N GLU A 247 3.81 -32.29 -1.31
CA GLU A 247 4.55 -31.38 -2.20
C GLU A 247 4.63 -31.88 -3.66
N SER A 248 4.35 -33.16 -3.95
CA SER A 248 4.34 -33.68 -5.32
C SER A 248 3.32 -33.01 -6.24
N ILE A 249 2.27 -32.38 -5.67
CA ILE A 249 1.28 -31.62 -6.44
C ILE A 249 1.80 -30.23 -6.85
N ILE A 250 2.94 -29.81 -6.31
CA ILE A 250 3.48 -28.44 -6.42
C ILE A 250 4.49 -28.37 -7.57
N THR A 251 3.97 -28.56 -8.78
CA THR A 251 4.69 -28.22 -10.02
C THR A 251 3.88 -27.19 -10.80
N GLN A 252 4.54 -26.40 -11.65
CA GLN A 252 3.84 -25.41 -12.47
C GLN A 252 2.73 -26.09 -13.31
N ASP A 253 3.02 -27.22 -13.96
CA ASP A 253 2.05 -27.92 -14.81
C ASP A 253 0.89 -28.53 -14.00
N SER A 254 1.17 -29.12 -12.84
CA SER A 254 0.14 -29.65 -11.94
C SER A 254 -0.78 -28.52 -11.44
N LEU A 255 -0.22 -27.37 -11.05
CA LEU A 255 -0.99 -26.22 -10.57
C LEU A 255 -1.80 -25.54 -11.68
N ILE A 256 -1.26 -25.44 -12.90
CA ILE A 256 -2.01 -24.99 -14.08
C ILE A 256 -3.20 -25.91 -14.34
N THR A 257 -2.98 -27.23 -14.32
CA THR A 257 -4.02 -28.23 -14.54
C THR A 257 -5.11 -28.14 -13.47
N LEU A 258 -4.70 -28.03 -12.20
CA LEU A 258 -5.60 -27.86 -11.07
C LEU A 258 -6.44 -26.58 -11.21
N ARG A 259 -5.80 -25.45 -11.51
CA ARG A 259 -6.49 -24.17 -11.70
C ARG A 259 -7.50 -24.25 -12.85
N ASN A 260 -7.10 -24.78 -14.01
CA ASN A 260 -7.98 -24.95 -15.17
C ASN A 260 -9.20 -25.84 -14.85
N ARG A 261 -9.04 -26.87 -14.01
CA ARG A 261 -10.16 -27.69 -13.54
C ARG A 261 -11.15 -26.87 -12.71
N MET A 262 -10.64 -26.06 -11.78
CA MET A 262 -11.48 -25.21 -10.93
C MET A 262 -12.18 -24.11 -11.73
N THR A 263 -11.48 -23.45 -12.64
CA THR A 263 -12.03 -22.40 -13.49
C THR A 263 -13.01 -22.94 -14.54
N THR A 264 -12.85 -24.18 -15.00
CA THR A 264 -13.88 -24.87 -15.82
C THR A 264 -15.17 -25.05 -15.04
N LYS A 265 -15.07 -25.44 -13.76
CA LYS A 265 -16.22 -25.67 -12.89
C LYS A 265 -16.91 -24.37 -12.49
N TYR A 266 -16.16 -23.32 -12.16
CA TYR A 266 -16.68 -22.13 -11.50
C TYR A 266 -16.58 -20.82 -12.30
N TYR A 267 -15.65 -20.70 -13.25
CA TYR A 267 -15.37 -19.47 -14.01
C TYR A 267 -15.65 -19.60 -15.51
N SER A 268 -16.72 -20.30 -15.87
CA SER A 268 -17.17 -20.41 -17.28
C SER A 268 -16.07 -20.87 -18.24
N GLY A 269 -15.10 -21.67 -17.78
CA GLY A 269 -14.03 -22.19 -18.63
C GLY A 269 -12.84 -21.27 -18.83
N ASP A 270 -12.51 -20.36 -17.91
CA ASP A 270 -11.25 -19.61 -18.01
C ASP A 270 -10.05 -20.58 -18.06
N VAL A 271 -9.07 -20.28 -18.92
CA VAL A 271 -7.87 -21.11 -19.10
C VAL A 271 -6.63 -20.28 -18.86
N VAL A 272 -5.66 -20.86 -18.15
CA VAL A 272 -4.33 -20.28 -17.93
C VAL A 272 -3.53 -20.23 -19.24
N VAL A 273 -2.82 -19.11 -19.45
CA VAL A 273 -1.84 -18.95 -20.53
C VAL A 273 -0.48 -19.44 -20.03
N ALA A 274 -0.15 -20.70 -20.32
CA ALA A 274 0.97 -21.42 -19.70
C ALA A 274 2.35 -20.78 -19.93
N ASN A 275 2.61 -20.23 -21.12
CA ASN A 275 3.87 -19.55 -21.45
C ASN A 275 4.04 -18.18 -20.77
N GLU A 276 2.97 -17.65 -20.19
CA GLU A 276 2.98 -16.44 -19.37
C GLU A 276 2.91 -16.77 -17.87
N THR A 277 3.07 -18.04 -17.48
CA THR A 277 2.96 -18.49 -16.09
C THR A 277 4.33 -18.72 -15.46
N ASN A 278 4.49 -18.26 -14.23
CA ASN A 278 5.68 -18.47 -13.42
C ASN A 278 5.29 -18.97 -12.02
N LEU A 279 6.08 -19.92 -11.50
CA LEU A 279 6.01 -20.41 -10.13
C LEU A 279 7.26 -19.97 -9.36
N GLU A 280 7.05 -19.27 -8.25
CA GLU A 280 8.13 -18.80 -7.37
C GLU A 280 7.83 -19.09 -5.91
N ILE A 281 8.86 -19.07 -5.06
CA ILE A 281 8.69 -19.11 -3.59
C ILE A 281 8.77 -17.68 -3.06
N VAL A 282 7.73 -17.26 -2.35
CA VAL A 282 7.65 -15.94 -1.71
C VAL A 282 7.50 -16.08 -0.21
N SER A 283 7.75 -14.97 0.52
CA SER A 283 7.34 -14.87 1.91
C SER A 283 5.88 -14.44 1.98
N PHE A 284 5.01 -15.31 2.51
CA PHE A 284 3.61 -15.06 2.75
C PHE A 284 3.34 -15.22 4.24
N GLN A 285 3.07 -14.11 4.93
CA GLN A 285 2.96 -14.08 6.40
C GLN A 285 4.17 -14.73 7.09
N ASP A 286 5.37 -14.30 6.71
CA ASP A 286 6.65 -14.79 7.24
C ASP A 286 6.92 -16.29 7.01
N ARG A 287 6.13 -16.94 6.14
CA ARG A 287 6.29 -18.35 5.76
C ARG A 287 6.70 -18.48 4.29
N PRO A 288 7.63 -19.39 3.93
CA PRO A 288 7.86 -19.75 2.54
C PRO A 288 6.57 -20.31 1.94
N THR A 289 6.13 -19.80 0.80
CA THR A 289 4.88 -20.19 0.15
C THR A 289 5.06 -20.12 -1.35
N TYR A 290 4.58 -21.14 -2.06
CA TYR A 290 4.58 -21.12 -3.51
C TYR A 290 3.55 -20.12 -4.01
N LYS A 291 3.95 -19.30 -4.99
CA LYS A 291 3.11 -18.33 -5.66
C LYS A 291 3.17 -18.59 -7.16
N MET A 292 2.03 -18.99 -7.72
CA MET A 292 1.85 -19.06 -9.17
C MET A 292 1.33 -17.72 -9.65
N THR A 293 1.94 -17.14 -10.67
CA THR A 293 1.50 -15.89 -11.30
C THR A 293 1.37 -16.09 -12.79
N GLY A 294 0.40 -15.43 -13.41
CA GLY A 294 0.26 -15.49 -14.86
C GLY A 294 -0.95 -14.75 -15.36
N THR A 295 -1.34 -15.07 -16.58
CA THR A 295 -2.55 -14.55 -17.21
C THR A 295 -3.51 -15.68 -17.54
N TRP A 296 -4.79 -15.34 -17.61
CA TRP A 296 -5.86 -16.22 -18.02
C TRP A 296 -6.63 -15.59 -19.16
N ARG A 297 -7.28 -16.44 -19.96
CA ARG A 297 -8.17 -16.05 -21.05
C ARG A 297 -9.42 -16.89 -21.06
N ASN A 298 -10.49 -16.34 -21.59
CA ASN A 298 -11.72 -17.04 -21.92
C ASN A 298 -12.02 -16.81 -23.39
N ASP A 299 -11.92 -17.86 -24.20
CA ASP A 299 -12.07 -17.75 -25.65
C ASP A 299 -13.54 -17.53 -26.06
N SER A 300 -14.51 -18.01 -25.27
CA SER A 300 -15.94 -17.83 -25.55
C SER A 300 -16.42 -16.41 -25.24
N LEU A 301 -15.92 -15.83 -24.15
CA LEU A 301 -16.28 -14.48 -23.71
C LEU A 301 -15.34 -13.40 -24.28
N VAL A 302 -14.22 -13.79 -24.89
CA VAL A 302 -13.18 -12.91 -25.45
C VAL A 302 -12.67 -11.92 -24.39
N VAL A 303 -12.39 -12.44 -23.20
CA VAL A 303 -11.87 -11.68 -22.05
C VAL A 303 -10.64 -12.37 -21.46
N GLY A 304 -9.90 -11.64 -20.64
CA GLY A 304 -8.73 -12.16 -19.95
C GLY A 304 -8.19 -11.18 -18.92
N GLY A 305 -7.23 -11.66 -18.15
CA GLY A 305 -6.72 -10.91 -17.01
C GLY A 305 -5.51 -11.57 -16.35
N PRO A 306 -4.87 -10.89 -15.39
CA PRO A 306 -3.89 -11.52 -14.53
C PRO A 306 -4.58 -12.38 -13.49
N PHE A 307 -3.84 -13.39 -13.02
CA PHE A 307 -4.13 -14.09 -11.79
C PHE A 307 -2.86 -14.24 -10.94
N ARG A 308 -3.07 -14.47 -9.65
CA ARG A 308 -2.04 -14.96 -8.74
C ARG A 308 -2.66 -16.01 -7.82
N THR A 309 -1.95 -17.07 -7.55
CA THR A 309 -2.42 -18.14 -6.66
C THR A 309 -1.35 -18.39 -5.60
N TYR A 310 -1.69 -18.22 -4.34
CA TYR A 310 -0.82 -18.59 -3.22
C TYR A 310 -1.18 -19.99 -2.78
N ILE A 311 -0.20 -20.89 -2.71
CA ILE A 311 -0.40 -22.29 -2.33
C ILE A 311 0.10 -22.47 -0.90
N VAL A 312 -0.82 -22.26 0.05
CA VAL A 312 -0.53 -22.20 1.49
C VAL A 312 -0.67 -23.59 2.09
N GLU A 313 0.42 -24.14 2.62
CA GLU A 313 0.45 -25.44 3.26
C GLU A 313 -0.24 -25.41 4.64
N ASN A 314 -1.15 -26.36 4.87
CA ASN A 314 -1.64 -26.73 6.19
C ASN A 314 -1.06 -28.11 6.58
N LYS A 315 0.00 -28.10 7.38
CA LYS A 315 0.71 -29.31 7.81
C LYS A 315 -0.13 -30.23 8.70
N GLU A 316 -1.04 -29.68 9.49
CA GLU A 316 -1.88 -30.47 10.41
C GLU A 316 -2.90 -31.32 9.65
N GLU A 317 -3.34 -30.82 8.49
CA GLU A 317 -4.37 -31.46 7.66
C GLU A 317 -3.80 -32.22 6.46
N ASN A 318 -2.47 -32.19 6.27
CA ASN A 318 -1.79 -32.71 5.08
C ASN A 318 -2.47 -32.22 3.78
N ALA A 319 -2.69 -30.91 3.72
CA ALA A 319 -3.45 -30.27 2.66
C ALA A 319 -2.87 -28.90 2.29
N TYR A 320 -3.21 -28.44 1.08
CA TYR A 320 -2.89 -27.11 0.61
C TYR A 320 -4.16 -26.30 0.38
N TYR A 321 -4.12 -25.03 0.75
CA TYR A 321 -5.16 -24.06 0.48
C TYR A 321 -4.65 -23.12 -0.61
N LEU A 322 -5.37 -23.08 -1.73
CA LEU A 322 -5.05 -22.21 -2.85
C LEU A 322 -5.86 -20.93 -2.69
N VAL A 323 -5.18 -19.83 -2.36
CA VAL A 323 -5.75 -18.49 -2.35
C VAL A 323 -5.52 -17.89 -3.74
N ASP A 324 -6.48 -18.11 -4.63
CA ASP A 324 -6.46 -17.64 -6.02
C ASP A 324 -7.15 -16.29 -6.15
N ILE A 325 -6.50 -15.36 -6.84
CA ILE A 325 -7.01 -14.02 -7.11
C ILE A 325 -6.94 -13.74 -8.60
N ALA A 326 -7.96 -13.09 -9.16
CA ALA A 326 -7.99 -12.74 -10.57
C ALA A 326 -8.82 -11.48 -10.85
N VAL A 327 -8.46 -10.79 -11.93
CA VAL A 327 -9.07 -9.53 -12.34
C VAL A 327 -9.54 -9.60 -13.78
N MET A 328 -10.81 -9.28 -14.03
CA MET A 328 -11.33 -8.98 -15.36
C MET A 328 -11.71 -7.49 -15.44
N ALA A 329 -10.77 -6.67 -15.91
CA ALA A 329 -11.00 -5.25 -16.14
C ALA A 329 -10.62 -4.89 -17.58
N PRO A 330 -11.52 -5.10 -18.58
CA PRO A 330 -11.28 -4.64 -19.93
C PRO A 330 -11.07 -3.11 -19.94
N THR A 331 -10.25 -2.62 -20.87
CA THR A 331 -9.92 -1.19 -21.08
C THR A 331 -9.26 -0.44 -19.91
N LYS A 332 -9.15 -1.05 -18.73
CA LYS A 332 -8.51 -0.49 -17.54
C LYS A 332 -7.15 -1.13 -17.27
N ASN A 333 -6.31 -0.41 -16.54
CA ASN A 333 -5.14 -0.96 -15.86
C ASN A 333 -5.63 -1.97 -14.80
N LYS A 334 -5.09 -3.18 -14.83
CA LYS A 334 -5.50 -4.30 -13.98
C LYS A 334 -4.67 -4.39 -12.71
N LYS A 335 -3.43 -3.91 -12.72
CA LYS A 335 -2.52 -3.96 -11.57
C LYS A 335 -3.13 -3.34 -10.30
N PRO A 336 -3.76 -2.16 -10.30
CA PRO A 336 -4.32 -1.59 -9.07
C PRO A 336 -5.39 -2.48 -8.43
N TYR A 337 -6.18 -3.19 -9.24
CA TYR A 337 -7.19 -4.14 -8.76
C TYR A 337 -6.57 -5.44 -8.28
N LEU A 338 -5.51 -5.91 -8.95
CA LEU A 338 -4.77 -7.10 -8.56
C LEU A 338 -4.05 -6.88 -7.21
N ASP A 339 -3.50 -5.69 -7.00
CA ASP A 339 -2.84 -5.34 -5.74
C ASP A 339 -3.85 -5.19 -4.58
N GLN A 340 -5.08 -4.74 -4.84
CA GLN A 340 -6.17 -4.80 -3.86
C GLN A 340 -6.47 -6.25 -3.46
N LEU A 341 -6.57 -7.15 -4.44
CA LEU A 341 -6.78 -8.57 -4.16
C LEU A 341 -5.60 -9.19 -3.41
N GLU A 342 -4.36 -8.77 -3.67
CA GLU A 342 -3.20 -9.18 -2.86
C GLU A 342 -3.29 -8.72 -1.42
N VAL A 343 -3.78 -7.50 -1.17
CA VAL A 343 -4.03 -7.03 0.19
C VAL A 343 -5.03 -7.95 0.89
N ILE A 344 -6.12 -8.34 0.22
CA ILE A 344 -7.10 -9.27 0.78
C ILE A 344 -6.47 -10.65 0.99
N ALA A 345 -5.85 -11.23 -0.03
CA ALA A 345 -5.19 -12.54 0.05
C ALA A 345 -4.17 -12.60 1.19
N SER A 346 -3.38 -11.55 1.41
CA SER A 346 -2.38 -11.48 2.49
C SER A 346 -2.95 -11.59 3.90
N THR A 347 -4.27 -11.44 4.06
CA THR A 347 -4.96 -11.56 5.35
C THR A 347 -5.42 -12.99 5.65
N PHE A 348 -5.32 -13.89 4.67
CA PHE A 348 -5.65 -15.31 4.81
C PHE A 348 -4.88 -15.93 5.98
N ASN A 349 -5.58 -16.56 6.91
CA ASN A 349 -4.96 -17.27 8.01
C ASN A 349 -5.78 -18.52 8.36
N PHE A 350 -5.12 -19.56 8.84
CA PHE A 350 -5.83 -20.70 9.41
C PHE A 350 -6.40 -20.29 10.76
N SER A 351 -7.67 -20.62 11.01
CA SER A 351 -8.27 -20.42 12.30
C SER A 351 -7.51 -21.26 13.33
N LYS A 352 -7.13 -20.65 14.46
CA LYS A 352 -6.59 -21.43 15.58
C LYS A 352 -7.71 -22.34 16.06
N LYS A 353 -7.52 -23.66 15.99
CA LYS A 353 -8.37 -24.57 16.77
C LYS A 353 -8.09 -24.26 18.24
N ASP A 354 -9.04 -23.65 18.93
CA ASP A 354 -8.97 -23.55 20.38
C ASP A 354 -8.98 -24.97 20.94
N ASN A 355 -7.80 -25.46 21.34
CA ASN A 355 -7.63 -26.70 22.10
C ASN A 355 -8.14 -26.52 23.54
N ASN A 356 -9.38 -26.07 23.70
CA ASN A 356 -10.07 -25.96 24.98
C ASN A 356 -11.34 -26.80 24.98
N GLN A 357 -11.21 -28.09 24.71
CA GLN A 357 -12.15 -29.12 25.18
C GLN A 357 -11.42 -30.45 25.42
N ASN A 358 -10.82 -30.58 26.61
CA ASN A 358 -11.04 -31.68 27.58
C ASN A 358 -9.97 -31.72 28.67
#